data_AF-A0A956UB29-F1
#
_entry.id   AF-A0A956UB29-F1
#
_cell.length_a   1.000
_cell.length_b   1.000
_cell.length_c   1.000
_cell.angle_alpha   90.00
_cell.angle_beta   90.00
_cell.angle_gamma   90.00
#
_symmetry.space_group_name_H-M   'P 1'
#
loop_
_entity.id
_entity.type
_entity.pdbx_description
1 polymer ?
#
loop_
_entity_poly.entity_id
_entity_poly.type
_entity_poly.pdbx_seq_one_letter_code
_entity_poly.pdbx_strand_id
1 'polypeptide(L)'
;MIEKSVISFFHIMESSDKFNFQEAVHTVTDALGGVVCNIFFEAALHGLGVAAVVFLLGLSLKNTRRALLAKPMMLAASKLAIACLVLSIPGIICLVLTGGLPSTGFFETNSLGYIGFWSLVSVWLCGESINYQWFSPQGDREIRRHVETSAKSSTSESL
;
A
#
# COMPACT_ATOMS: atom_id res chain seq x y z
N MET A 1 -54.72 -26.87 13.76
CA MET A 1 -53.63 -26.30 12.93
C MET A 1 -52.62 -25.46 13.74
N ILE A 2 -52.87 -25.15 15.02
CA ILE A 2 -51.98 -24.35 15.88
C ILE A 2 -51.00 -25.21 16.70
N GLU A 3 -51.33 -26.47 17.01
CA GLU A 3 -50.47 -27.34 17.84
C GLU A 3 -49.16 -27.80 17.17
N LYS A 4 -49.10 -27.88 15.84
CA LYS A 4 -47.87 -28.31 15.14
C LYS A 4 -46.76 -27.26 15.14
N SER A 5 -47.10 -25.97 15.28
CA SER A 5 -46.11 -24.89 15.34
C SER A 5 -45.44 -24.76 16.70
N VAL A 6 -46.13 -25.09 17.81
CA VAL A 6 -45.56 -24.99 19.16
C VAL A 6 -44.57 -26.12 19.43
N ILE A 7 -44.85 -27.33 18.94
CA ILE A 7 -43.93 -28.48 19.06
C ILE A 7 -42.65 -28.24 18.25
N SER A 8 -42.76 -27.64 17.06
CA SER A 8 -41.57 -27.27 16.27
C SER A 8 -40.75 -26.15 16.90
N PHE A 9 -41.38 -25.24 17.65
CA PHE A 9 -40.67 -24.17 18.38
C PHE A 9 -39.95 -24.72 19.62
N PHE A 10 -40.56 -25.66 20.33
CA PHE A 10 -39.91 -26.34 21.46
C PHE A 10 -38.75 -27.24 21.03
N HIS A 11 -38.85 -27.89 19.87
CA HIS A 11 -37.77 -28.72 19.33
C HIS A 11 -36.54 -27.91 18.84
N ILE A 12 -36.72 -26.62 18.53
CA ILE A 12 -35.62 -25.69 18.20
C ILE A 12 -34.96 -25.13 19.47
N MET A 13 -35.70 -25.01 20.58
CA MET A 13 -35.12 -24.61 21.87
C MET A 13 -34.42 -25.77 22.61
N GLU A 14 -34.74 -27.03 22.28
CA GLU A 14 -34.10 -28.21 22.88
C GLU A 14 -32.74 -28.56 22.22
N SER A 15 -32.47 -28.03 21.01
CA SER A 15 -31.10 -27.86 20.53
C SER A 15 -30.46 -26.64 21.19
N SER A 16 -30.38 -26.67 22.52
CA SER A 16 -29.47 -25.80 23.27
C SER A 16 -28.08 -26.09 22.74
N ASP A 17 -27.62 -25.20 21.86
CA ASP A 17 -26.33 -25.20 21.21
C ASP A 17 -25.26 -25.58 22.22
N LYS A 18 -24.67 -26.76 22.04
CA LYS A 18 -23.41 -27.08 22.69
C LYS A 18 -22.41 -26.08 22.14
N PHE A 19 -22.19 -24.99 22.87
CA PHE A 19 -21.17 -24.01 22.57
C PHE A 19 -19.84 -24.73 22.38
N ASN A 20 -19.45 -24.91 21.13
CA ASN A 20 -18.24 -25.63 20.76
C ASN A 20 -17.11 -24.61 20.68
N PHE A 21 -16.37 -24.46 21.78
CA PHE A 21 -15.28 -23.50 21.86
C PHE A 21 -14.24 -23.70 20.76
N GLN A 22 -13.99 -24.94 20.31
CA GLN A 22 -13.08 -25.19 19.18
C GLN A 22 -13.61 -24.61 17.86
N GLU A 23 -14.90 -24.76 17.60
CA GLU A 23 -15.55 -24.26 16.39
C GLU A 23 -15.62 -22.72 16.39
N ALA A 24 -15.87 -22.13 17.56
CA ALA A 24 -15.81 -20.68 17.75
C ALA A 24 -14.40 -20.14 17.53
N VAL A 25 -13.37 -20.80 18.09
CA VAL A 25 -11.96 -20.40 17.88
C VAL A 25 -11.56 -20.53 16.41
N HIS A 26 -11.93 -21.63 15.75
CA HIS A 26 -11.65 -21.84 14.32
C HIS A 26 -12.29 -20.76 13.44
N THR A 27 -13.55 -20.41 13.72
CA THR A 27 -14.27 -19.35 13.01
C THR A 27 -13.60 -17.99 13.21
N VAL A 28 -13.16 -17.68 14.44
CA VAL A 28 -12.44 -16.45 14.73
C VAL A 28 -11.09 -16.42 14.02
N THR A 29 -10.34 -17.52 13.99
CA THR A 29 -9.04 -17.56 13.29
C THR A 29 -9.19 -17.44 11.79
N ASP A 30 -10.21 -18.05 11.19
CA ASP A 30 -10.50 -17.94 9.76
C ASP A 30 -10.92 -16.52 9.40
N ALA A 31 -11.77 -15.89 10.22
CA ALA A 31 -12.17 -14.50 10.05
C ALA A 31 -10.97 -13.55 10.20
N LEU A 32 -10.11 -13.78 11.19
CA LEU A 32 -8.90 -12.98 11.39
C LEU A 32 -7.93 -13.14 10.20
N GLY A 33 -7.74 -14.37 9.74
CA GLY A 33 -6.93 -14.69 8.57
C GLY A 33 -7.45 -14.01 7.31
N GLY A 34 -8.76 -13.99 7.11
CA GLY A 34 -9.36 -13.33 5.96
C GLY A 34 -9.30 -11.82 6.01
N VAL A 35 -9.53 -11.23 7.19
CA VAL A 35 -9.38 -9.79 7.43
C VAL A 35 -7.94 -9.35 7.18
N VAL A 36 -6.95 -10.07 7.72
CA VAL A 36 -5.53 -9.75 7.53
C VAL A 36 -5.17 -9.88 6.05
N CYS A 37 -5.46 -11.02 5.41
CA CYS A 37 -5.08 -11.23 4.00
C CYS A 37 -5.70 -10.17 3.08
N ASN A 38 -6.98 -9.83 3.28
CA ASN A 38 -7.66 -8.87 2.42
C ASN A 38 -7.23 -7.43 2.70
N ILE A 39 -7.16 -7.00 3.96
CA ILE A 39 -6.77 -5.63 4.33
C ILE A 39 -5.34 -5.33 3.88
N PHE A 40 -4.39 -6.22 4.14
CA PHE A 40 -2.99 -5.98 3.74
C PHE A 40 -2.84 -5.99 2.22
N PHE A 41 -3.59 -6.85 1.52
CA PHE A 41 -3.58 -6.90 0.07
C PHE A 41 -4.18 -5.63 -0.56
N GLU A 42 -5.34 -5.18 -0.08
CA GLU A 42 -5.96 -3.93 -0.53
C GLU A 42 -5.08 -2.72 -0.22
N ALA A 43 -4.52 -2.65 1.00
CA ALA A 43 -3.58 -1.59 1.36
C ALA A 43 -2.37 -1.58 0.43
N ALA A 44 -1.79 -2.75 0.14
CA ALA A 44 -0.66 -2.89 -0.78
C ALA A 44 -1.01 -2.47 -2.21
N LEU A 45 -2.20 -2.79 -2.72
CA LEU A 45 -2.67 -2.36 -4.05
C LEU A 45 -2.75 -0.83 -4.15
N HIS A 46 -3.35 -0.18 -3.15
CA HIS A 46 -3.43 1.28 -3.11
C HIS A 46 -2.02 1.91 -3.01
N GLY A 47 -1.15 1.33 -2.20
CA GLY A 47 0.24 1.77 -2.06
C GLY A 47 1.02 1.64 -3.36
N LEU A 48 0.82 0.56 -4.12
CA LEU A 48 1.41 0.37 -5.44
C LEU A 48 0.89 1.41 -6.45
N GLY A 49 -0.40 1.75 -6.37
CA GLY A 49 -0.99 2.85 -7.16
C GLY A 49 -0.33 4.20 -6.85
N VAL A 50 -0.16 4.54 -5.58
CA VAL A 50 0.56 5.76 -5.17
C VAL A 50 2.01 5.74 -5.62
N ALA A 51 2.72 4.61 -5.46
CA ALA A 51 4.09 4.44 -5.94
C ALA A 51 4.21 4.70 -7.45
N ALA A 52 3.28 4.19 -8.25
CA ALA A 52 3.24 4.43 -9.69
C ALA A 52 3.05 5.92 -10.01
N VAL A 53 2.14 6.62 -9.32
CA VAL A 53 1.93 8.06 -9.50
C VAL A 53 3.21 8.84 -9.15
N VAL A 54 3.84 8.56 -8.00
CA VAL A 54 5.09 9.23 -7.59
C VAL A 54 6.22 8.97 -8.60
N PHE A 55 6.31 7.75 -9.13
CA PHE A 55 7.29 7.39 -10.15
C PHE A 55 7.07 8.18 -11.45
N LEU A 56 5.82 8.29 -11.92
CA LEU A 56 5.47 9.06 -13.13
C LEU A 56 5.75 10.56 -12.94
N LEU A 57 5.49 11.10 -11.75
CA LEU A 57 5.87 12.47 -11.41
C LEU A 57 7.39 12.66 -11.44
N GLY A 58 8.16 11.72 -10.89
CA GLY A 58 9.62 11.71 -10.96
C GLY A 58 10.14 11.69 -12.41
N LEU A 59 9.56 10.85 -13.27
CA LEU A 59 9.90 10.80 -14.70
C LEU A 59 9.62 12.13 -15.41
N SER A 60 8.47 12.74 -15.12
CA SER A 60 8.06 14.03 -15.70
C SER A 60 9.04 15.15 -15.30
N LEU A 61 9.60 15.08 -14.09
CA LEU A 61 10.57 16.05 -13.57
C LEU A 61 11.99 15.86 -14.12
N LYS A 62 12.30 14.70 -14.71
CA LYS A 62 13.65 14.35 -15.19
C LYS A 62 14.17 15.31 -16.27
N ASN A 63 13.29 15.80 -17.13
CA ASN A 63 13.63 16.73 -18.22
C ASN A 63 13.37 18.21 -17.88
N THR A 64 12.94 18.52 -16.65
CA THR A 64 12.66 19.90 -16.24
C THR A 64 13.83 20.49 -15.45
N ARG A 65 13.80 21.81 -15.21
CA ARG A 65 14.75 22.49 -14.29
C ARG A 65 14.75 21.92 -12.85
N ARG A 66 13.84 21.01 -12.54
CA ARG A 66 13.70 20.29 -11.28
C ARG A 66 14.26 18.85 -11.32
N ALA A 67 15.14 18.55 -12.28
CA ALA A 67 15.76 17.22 -12.43
C ALA A 67 16.44 16.69 -11.15
N LEU A 68 16.92 17.58 -10.28
CA LEU A 68 17.45 17.23 -8.96
C LEU A 68 16.42 16.51 -8.06
N LEU A 69 15.14 16.80 -8.22
CA LEU A 69 14.04 16.15 -7.48
C LEU A 69 13.53 14.86 -8.14
N ALA A 70 13.87 14.62 -9.41
CA ALA A 70 13.42 13.43 -10.13
C ALA A 70 14.00 12.15 -9.52
N LYS A 71 15.31 12.14 -9.26
CA LYS A 71 16.04 11.02 -8.66
C LYS A 71 15.53 10.61 -7.27
N PRO A 72 15.36 11.53 -6.29
CA PRO A 72 14.81 11.17 -4.98
C PRO A 72 13.37 10.67 -5.06
N MET A 73 12.52 11.27 -5.89
CA MET A 73 11.14 10.78 -6.09
C MET A 73 11.09 9.36 -6.67
N MET A 74 11.92 9.06 -7.67
CA MET A 74 12.01 7.71 -8.24
C MET A 74 12.54 6.70 -7.22
N LEU A 75 13.52 7.07 -6.39
CA LEU A 75 14.03 6.20 -5.32
C LEU A 75 12.96 5.94 -4.24
N ALA A 76 12.21 6.96 -3.84
CA ALA A 76 11.11 6.84 -2.90
C ALA A 76 10.01 5.91 -3.45
N ALA A 77 9.63 6.08 -4.72
CA ALA A 77 8.67 5.21 -5.38
C ALA A 77 9.14 3.75 -5.43
N SER A 78 10.40 3.50 -5.75
CA SER A 78 10.96 2.13 -5.75
C SER A 78 10.94 1.49 -4.36
N LYS A 79 11.36 2.22 -3.31
CA LYS A 79 11.29 1.73 -1.93
C LYS A 79 9.85 1.41 -1.52
N LEU A 80 8.92 2.30 -1.88
CA LEU A 80 7.50 2.14 -1.60
C LEU A 80 6.92 0.92 -2.30
N ALA A 81 7.25 0.73 -3.58
CA ALA A 81 6.80 -0.43 -4.35
C ALA A 81 7.30 -1.75 -3.75
N ILE A 82 8.56 -1.82 -3.32
CA ILE A 82 9.11 -3.00 -2.64
C ILE A 82 8.35 -3.27 -1.34
N ALA A 83 8.10 -2.25 -0.52
CA ALA A 83 7.33 -2.41 0.72
C ALA A 83 5.91 -2.92 0.44
N CYS A 84 5.24 -2.37 -0.57
CA CYS A 84 3.90 -2.82 -0.98
C CYS A 84 3.92 -4.27 -1.49
N LEU A 85 4.93 -4.66 -2.26
CA LEU A 85 5.10 -6.04 -2.73
C LEU A 85 5.30 -7.03 -1.58
N VAL A 86 6.05 -6.64 -0.54
CA VAL A 86 6.23 -7.49 0.65
C VAL A 86 4.91 -7.60 1.42
N LEU A 87 4.16 -6.50 1.56
CA LEU A 87 2.87 -6.50 2.25
C LEU A 87 1.79 -7.26 1.49
N SER A 88 1.89 -7.42 0.17
CA SER A 88 0.92 -8.19 -0.61
C SER A 88 1.14 -9.70 -0.53
N ILE A 89 2.30 -10.18 -0.05
CA ILE A 89 2.65 -11.62 -0.01
C ILE A 89 1.56 -12.47 0.66
N PRO A 90 1.05 -12.15 1.86
CA PRO A 90 0.03 -12.97 2.52
C PRO A 90 -1.25 -13.09 1.68
N GLY A 91 -1.68 -11.97 1.08
CA GLY A 91 -2.85 -11.93 0.20
C GLY A 91 -2.64 -12.71 -1.09
N ILE A 92 -1.45 -12.62 -1.70
CA ILE A 92 -1.10 -13.37 -2.91
C ILE A 92 -1.07 -14.87 -2.60
N ILE A 93 -0.45 -15.29 -1.50
CA ILE A 93 -0.41 -16.69 -1.08
C ILE A 93 -1.84 -17.21 -0.88
N CYS A 94 -2.68 -16.45 -0.18
CA CYS A 94 -4.09 -16.79 -0.01
C CYS A 94 -4.78 -16.97 -1.37
N LEU A 95 -4.68 -15.96 -2.25
CA LEU A 95 -5.29 -15.97 -3.57
C LEU A 95 -4.84 -17.14 -4.45
N VAL A 96 -3.56 -17.52 -4.39
CA VAL A 96 -3.01 -18.68 -5.13
C VAL A 96 -3.53 -20.00 -4.57
N LEU A 97 -3.65 -20.13 -3.25
CA LEU A 97 -4.07 -21.38 -2.60
C LEU A 97 -5.59 -21.60 -2.64
N THR A 98 -6.39 -20.54 -2.50
CA THR A 98 -7.86 -20.62 -2.39
C THR A 98 -8.59 -20.19 -3.65
N GLY A 99 -7.89 -19.62 -4.64
CA GLY A 99 -8.48 -19.12 -5.90
C GLY A 99 -9.23 -17.79 -5.74
N GLY A 100 -9.25 -17.20 -4.55
CA GLY A 100 -9.94 -15.95 -4.27
C GLY A 100 -9.68 -15.46 -2.85
N LEU A 101 -9.80 -14.15 -2.63
CA LEU A 101 -9.66 -13.57 -1.30
C LEU A 101 -10.92 -13.90 -0.46
N PRO A 102 -10.76 -14.32 0.81
CA PRO A 102 -11.87 -14.58 1.70
C PRO A 102 -12.71 -13.31 1.91
N SER A 103 -14.03 -13.47 1.88
CA SER A 103 -14.95 -12.35 2.09
C SER A 103 -14.78 -11.78 3.50
N THR A 104 -14.46 -10.49 3.60
CA THR A 104 -14.30 -9.79 4.88
C THR A 104 -15.61 -9.28 5.47
N GLY A 105 -16.77 -9.75 4.98
CA GLY A 105 -18.09 -9.26 5.42
C GLY A 105 -18.30 -7.77 5.07
N PHE A 106 -19.01 -7.04 5.94
CA PHE A 106 -19.39 -5.62 5.77
C PHE A 106 -18.29 -4.61 6.11
N PHE A 107 -17.00 -4.98 6.05
CA PHE A 107 -15.93 -3.99 6.17
C PHE A 107 -15.79 -3.24 4.84
N GLU A 108 -16.49 -2.11 4.72
CA GLU A 108 -16.18 -1.11 3.70
C GLU A 108 -14.85 -0.44 4.06
N THR A 109 -13.77 -0.99 3.53
CA THR A 109 -12.44 -0.39 3.59
C THR A 109 -12.46 0.93 2.83
N ASN A 110 -12.35 2.05 3.56
CA ASN A 110 -12.39 3.37 2.96
C ASN A 110 -11.07 3.66 2.23
N SER A 111 -11.05 3.50 0.90
CA SER A 111 -9.88 3.67 0.02
C SER A 111 -9.12 4.98 0.24
N LEU A 112 -9.81 6.03 0.67
CA LEU A 112 -9.23 7.35 0.90
C LEU A 112 -8.21 7.34 2.07
N GLY A 113 -8.45 6.50 3.08
CA GLY A 113 -7.52 6.31 4.20
C GLY A 113 -6.19 5.69 3.76
N TYR A 114 -6.23 4.67 2.92
CA TYR A 114 -5.02 4.04 2.37
C TYR A 114 -4.24 5.01 1.49
N ILE A 115 -4.92 5.72 0.59
CA ILE A 115 -4.25 6.69 -0.29
C ILE A 115 -3.58 7.80 0.54
N GLY A 116 -4.27 8.32 1.56
CA GLY A 116 -3.72 9.34 2.46
C GLY A 116 -2.50 8.83 3.22
N PHE A 117 -2.58 7.63 3.81
CA PHE A 117 -1.46 6.99 4.49
C PHE A 117 -0.24 6.83 3.57
N TRP A 118 -0.43 6.24 2.38
CA TRP A 118 0.66 6.03 1.44
C TRP A 118 1.23 7.32 0.86
N SER A 119 0.41 8.36 0.72
CA SER A 119 0.87 9.69 0.33
C SER A 119 1.81 10.29 1.40
N LEU A 120 1.46 10.16 2.68
CA LEU A 120 2.33 10.61 3.78
C LEU A 120 3.66 9.85 3.81
N VAL A 121 3.61 8.53 3.66
CA VAL A 121 4.82 7.69 3.59
C VAL A 121 5.69 8.10 2.41
N SER A 122 5.08 8.37 1.25
CA SER A 122 5.79 8.82 0.04
C SER A 122 6.50 10.15 0.26
N VAL A 123 5.82 11.13 0.89
CA VAL A 123 6.39 12.43 1.22
C VAL A 123 7.55 12.29 2.20
N TRP A 124 7.39 11.44 3.23
CA TRP A 124 8.45 11.18 4.20
C TRP A 124 9.69 10.55 3.55
N LEU A 125 9.52 9.53 2.70
CA LEU A 125 10.62 8.90 1.94
C LEU A 125 11.29 9.89 0.96
N CYS A 126 10.50 10.75 0.31
CA CYS A 126 11.04 11.82 -0.52
C CYS A 126 11.88 12.79 0.31
N GLY A 127 11.39 13.23 1.47
CA GLY A 127 12.11 14.11 2.39
C GLY A 127 13.42 13.50 2.86
N GLU A 128 13.41 12.23 3.23
CA GLU A 128 14.63 11.49 3.61
C GLU A 128 15.65 11.49 2.46
N SER A 129 15.23 11.11 1.25
CA SER A 129 16.13 11.01 0.09
C SER A 129 16.68 12.37 -0.38
N ILE A 130 15.88 13.43 -0.27
CA ILE A 130 16.31 14.83 -0.48
C ILE A 130 17.36 15.20 0.57
N ASN A 131 17.10 14.95 1.85
CA ASN A 131 18.02 15.28 2.94
C ASN A 131 19.40 14.62 2.72
N TYR A 132 19.42 13.33 2.36
CA TYR A 132 20.68 12.65 2.02
C TYR A 132 21.38 13.26 0.80
N GLN A 133 20.66 13.73 -0.21
CA GLN A 133 21.27 14.36 -1.38
C GLN A 133 21.79 15.77 -1.12
N TRP A 134 21.21 16.54 -0.21
CA TRP A 134 21.69 17.90 0.07
C TRP A 134 22.83 17.93 1.09
N PHE A 135 22.87 16.99 2.04
CA PHE A 135 23.84 17.00 3.14
C PHE A 135 24.95 15.94 3.01
N SER A 136 24.96 15.15 1.94
CA SER A 136 26.04 14.21 1.64
C SER A 136 27.18 14.87 0.85
N PRO A 137 28.46 14.50 1.08
CA PRO A 137 29.60 14.89 0.23
C PRO A 137 29.46 14.49 -1.25
N GLN A 138 28.53 13.59 -1.58
CA GLN A 138 28.19 13.25 -2.98
C GLN A 138 27.20 14.25 -3.59
N GLY A 139 26.32 14.83 -2.77
CA GLY A 139 25.37 15.87 -3.14
C GLY A 139 26.02 17.12 -3.70
N ASP A 140 27.04 17.60 -3.00
CA ASP A 140 27.81 18.79 -3.36
C ASP A 140 28.47 18.65 -4.74
N ARG A 141 28.89 17.42 -5.11
CA ARG A 141 29.45 17.10 -6.44
C ARG A 141 28.41 17.03 -7.55
N GLU A 142 27.17 16.65 -7.25
CA GLU A 142 26.08 16.54 -8.23
C GLU A 142 25.47 17.92 -8.50
N ILE A 143 25.32 18.75 -7.46
CA ILE A 143 24.92 20.17 -7.59
C ILE A 143 25.94 20.95 -8.42
N ARG A 144 27.24 20.83 -8.11
CA ARG A 144 28.30 21.54 -8.84
C ARG A 144 28.33 21.15 -10.33
N ARG A 145 28.13 19.88 -10.66
CA ARG A 145 27.99 19.43 -12.06
C ARG A 145 26.78 20.04 -12.77
N HIS A 146 25.62 20.10 -12.11
CA HIS A 146 24.43 20.71 -12.69
C HIS A 146 24.61 22.22 -12.94
N VAL A 147 25.28 22.93 -12.03
CA VAL A 147 25.64 24.35 -12.21
C VAL A 147 26.57 24.52 -13.41
N GLU A 148 27.60 23.68 -13.54
CA GLU A 148 28.54 23.73 -14.67
C GLU A 148 27.87 23.41 -16.02
N THR A 149 26.95 22.46 -16.08
CA THR A 149 26.18 22.16 -17.31
C THR A 149 25.19 23.26 -17.67
N SER A 150 24.51 23.86 -16.70
CA SER A 150 23.62 25.01 -16.95
C SER A 150 24.39 26.25 -17.38
N ALA A 151 25.57 26.50 -16.82
CA ALA A 151 26.43 27.59 -17.23
C ALA A 151 26.85 27.43 -18.70
N LYS A 152 27.29 26.22 -19.10
CA LYS A 152 27.66 25.92 -20.50
C LYS A 152 26.52 26.08 -21.50
N SER A 153 25.28 25.70 -21.15
CA SER A 153 24.15 25.87 -22.08
C SER A 153 23.79 27.35 -22.28
N SER A 154 23.95 28.19 -21.26
CA SER A 154 23.69 29.63 -21.38
C SER A 154 24.72 30.37 -22.24
N THR A 155 25.96 29.87 -22.31
CA THR A 155 27.03 30.48 -23.13
C THR A 155 26.92 30.10 -24.61
N SER A 156 26.30 28.95 -24.94
CA SER A 156 26.08 28.54 -26.33
C SER A 156 24.90 29.23 -27.01
N GLU A 157 23.99 29.84 -26.26
CA GLU A 157 22.86 30.62 -26.83
C GLU A 157 23.24 32.10 -27.10
N SER A 158 24.42 32.54 -26.67
CA SER A 158 24.90 33.93 -26.83
C SER A 158 25.94 34.14 -27.95
N LEU A 159 26.19 33.12 -28.77
CA LEU A 159 27.09 33.13 -29.95
C LEU A 159 26.28 32.82 -31.20
#